data_AF-A0A7J7E002-F1
#
_entry.id   AF-A0A7J7E002-F1
#
_cell.length_a   1.000
_cell.length_b   1.000
_cell.length_c   1.000
_cell.angle_alpha   90.00
_cell.angle_beta   90.00
_cell.angle_gamma   90.00
#
_symmetry.space_group_name_H-M   'P 1'
#
loop_
_entity.id
_entity.type
_entity.pdbx_description
1 polymer ?
#
loop_
_entity_poly.entity_id
_entity_poly.type
_entity_poly.pdbx_seq_one_letter_code
_entity_poly.pdbx_strand_id
1 'polypeptide(L)'
;MYFNNVMLSQESYFHSVICNSPEYQNTTVNSDLRYMIWDNPPKMEPHFLNISDHVEMAQSGAAFARQFKKDDPVLDVIDDKILKRGRHQVVPGAWCTGRRSWWMDPCTQWGDVNVLNPGPQAKKFEEAVANVIEDGNSQSNQCK
;
A
#
# COMPACT_ATOMS: atom_id res chain seq x y z
N MET A 1 -30.42 -3.07 -6.30
CA MET A 1 -30.00 -3.11 -7.72
C MET A 1 -29.54 -1.76 -8.29
N TYR A 2 -29.55 -0.64 -7.55
CA TYR A 2 -29.23 0.70 -8.08
C TYR A 2 -27.86 0.80 -8.79
N PHE A 3 -26.81 0.22 -8.20
CA PHE A 3 -25.44 0.30 -8.73
C PHE A 3 -25.15 -0.59 -9.96
N ASN A 4 -26.12 -1.39 -10.43
CA ASN A 4 -25.91 -2.25 -11.60
C ASN A 4 -25.79 -1.45 -12.92
N ASN A 5 -26.34 -0.24 -12.97
CA ASN A 5 -26.37 0.61 -14.17
C ASN A 5 -25.62 1.94 -13.96
N VAL A 6 -24.71 1.99 -12.99
CA VAL A 6 -23.91 3.18 -12.68
C VAL A 6 -22.49 3.00 -13.24
N MET A 7 -22.00 3.99 -13.98
CA MET A 7 -20.61 4.04 -14.44
C MET A 7 -19.66 4.07 -13.24
N LEU A 8 -18.59 3.26 -13.28
CA LEU A 8 -17.62 3.14 -12.18
C LEU A 8 -18.29 2.85 -10.82
N SER A 9 -19.25 1.93 -10.80
CA SER A 9 -20.01 1.58 -9.59
C SER A 9 -19.14 1.25 -8.37
N GLN A 10 -17.94 0.70 -8.57
CA GLN A 10 -17.00 0.37 -7.50
C GLN A 10 -16.47 1.60 -6.75
N GLU A 11 -16.43 2.77 -7.38
CA GLU A 11 -15.97 4.03 -6.76
C GLU A 11 -16.98 4.58 -5.74
N SER A 12 -18.25 4.19 -5.84
CA SER A 12 -19.32 4.75 -5.00
C SER A 12 -20.09 3.72 -4.20
N TYR A 13 -20.15 2.46 -4.66
CA TYR A 13 -20.98 1.42 -4.04
C TYR A 13 -20.56 1.14 -2.59
N PHE A 14 -19.29 0.83 -2.36
CA PHE A 14 -18.81 0.45 -1.02
C PHE A 14 -18.91 1.61 -0.04
N HIS A 15 -18.51 2.82 -0.46
CA HIS A 15 -18.67 4.04 0.34
C HIS A 15 -20.14 4.29 0.72
N SER A 16 -21.07 4.13 -0.23
CA SER A 16 -22.51 4.33 0.03
C SER A 16 -23.05 3.31 1.03
N VAL A 17 -22.71 2.03 0.86
CA VAL A 17 -23.19 0.96 1.73
C VAL A 17 -22.63 1.10 3.14
N ILE A 18 -21.31 1.31 3.27
CA ILE A 18 -20.66 1.36 4.59
C ILE A 18 -21.12 2.57 5.40
N CYS A 19 -21.31 3.74 4.77
CA CYS A 19 -21.77 4.93 5.47
C CYS A 19 -23.25 4.88 5.89
N ASN A 20 -24.08 4.09 5.22
CA ASN A 20 -25.52 3.98 5.54
C ASN A 20 -25.86 2.72 6.35
N SER A 21 -24.85 1.97 6.80
CA SER A 21 -25.01 0.79 7.63
C SER A 21 -24.69 1.14 9.09
N PRO A 22 -25.67 1.11 10.01
CA PRO A 22 -25.47 1.48 11.41
C PRO A 22 -24.33 0.71 12.09
N GLU A 23 -24.07 -0.53 11.66
CA GLU A 23 -23.02 -1.39 12.18
C GLU A 23 -21.60 -0.84 11.94
N TYR A 24 -21.43 0.05 10.96
CA TYR A 24 -20.11 0.55 10.55
C TYR A 24 -19.88 2.06 10.80
N GLN A 25 -20.87 2.81 11.27
CA GLN A 25 -20.83 4.29 11.39
C GLN A 25 -19.62 4.84 12.15
N ASN A 26 -19.06 4.08 13.10
CA ASN A 26 -17.90 4.50 13.91
C ASN A 26 -16.63 3.67 13.66
N THR A 27 -16.66 2.77 12.67
CA THR A 27 -15.52 1.90 12.34
C THR A 27 -14.90 2.26 10.99
N THR A 28 -15.43 3.28 10.32
CA THR A 28 -14.93 3.74 9.04
C THR A 28 -13.66 4.56 9.20
N VAL A 29 -12.76 4.37 8.24
CA VAL A 29 -11.50 5.10 8.14
C VAL A 29 -11.43 5.66 6.73
N ASN A 30 -11.27 6.97 6.59
CA ASN A 30 -11.23 7.66 5.30
C ASN A 30 -9.83 7.57 4.65
N SER A 31 -9.36 6.34 4.42
CA SER A 31 -8.10 6.06 3.74
C SER A 31 -8.18 4.70 3.07
N ASP A 32 -7.70 4.64 1.82
CA ASP A 32 -7.55 3.38 1.09
C ASP A 32 -6.12 2.81 1.17
N LEU A 33 -5.24 3.46 1.94
CA LEU A 33 -3.83 3.11 2.15
C LEU A 33 -2.98 3.04 0.86
N ARG A 34 -3.43 3.70 -0.23
CA ARG A 34 -2.75 3.72 -1.52
C ARG A 34 -2.10 5.08 -1.79
N TYR A 35 -0.84 5.06 -2.22
CA TYR A 35 -0.18 6.22 -2.80
C TYR A 35 -0.47 6.30 -4.30
N MET A 36 -0.96 7.46 -4.75
CA MET A 36 -1.24 7.77 -6.15
C MET A 36 -1.09 9.26 -6.40
N ILE A 37 -0.50 9.61 -7.54
CA ILE A 37 -0.39 11.00 -7.99
C ILE A 37 -1.43 11.22 -9.09
N TRP A 38 -2.20 12.30 -8.98
CA TRP A 38 -3.16 12.70 -10.01
C TRP A 38 -2.61 13.88 -10.80
N ASP A 39 -2.76 13.84 -12.12
CA ASP A 39 -2.51 15.00 -12.96
C ASP A 39 -3.47 16.15 -12.58
N ASN A 40 -3.11 17.40 -12.92
CA ASN A 40 -4.00 18.54 -12.78
C ASN A 40 -4.27 19.20 -14.15
N PRO A 41 -5.48 19.10 -14.71
CA PRO A 41 -6.67 18.45 -14.15
C PRO A 41 -6.57 16.90 -14.12
N PRO A 42 -7.31 16.23 -13.21
CA PRO A 42 -7.26 14.78 -13.10
C PRO A 42 -7.80 14.09 -14.35
N LYS A 43 -7.12 13.01 -14.75
CA LYS A 43 -7.56 12.10 -15.81
C LYS A 43 -8.44 10.98 -15.23
N MET A 44 -8.87 10.05 -16.07
CA MET A 44 -9.64 8.88 -15.62
C MET A 44 -8.83 7.95 -14.70
N GLU A 45 -7.52 7.87 -14.92
CA GLU A 45 -6.60 7.07 -14.11
C GLU A 45 -5.45 7.94 -13.57
N PRO A 46 -4.86 7.55 -12.42
CA PRO A 46 -3.73 8.27 -11.85
C PRO A 46 -2.49 8.19 -12.75
N HIS A 47 -1.55 9.09 -12.48
CA HIS A 47 -0.24 9.16 -13.12
C HIS A 47 0.52 7.82 -12.98
N PHE A 48 1.31 7.49 -14.01
CA PHE A 48 2.23 6.37 -13.94
C PHE A 48 3.48 6.78 -13.15
N LEU A 49 3.61 6.28 -11.93
CA LEU A 49 4.75 6.53 -11.07
C LEU A 49 6.04 6.05 -11.74
N ASN A 50 7.08 6.86 -11.63
CA ASN A 50 8.40 6.58 -12.18
C ASN A 50 9.50 6.83 -11.12
N ILE A 51 10.78 6.75 -11.52
CA ILE A 51 11.92 6.93 -10.61
C ILE A 51 11.86 8.27 -9.86
N SER A 52 11.37 9.36 -10.46
CA SER A 52 11.27 10.68 -9.81
C SER A 52 10.37 10.65 -8.58
N ASP A 53 9.36 9.78 -8.58
CA ASP A 53 8.30 9.76 -7.58
C ASP A 53 8.62 8.77 -6.45
N HIS A 54 9.65 7.93 -6.62
CA HIS A 54 10.00 6.86 -5.68
C HIS A 54 10.23 7.37 -4.25
N VAL A 55 10.91 8.51 -4.09
CA VAL A 55 11.24 9.03 -2.75
C VAL A 55 9.97 9.41 -2.00
N GLU A 56 9.08 10.16 -2.64
CA GLU A 56 7.82 10.60 -2.04
C GLU A 56 6.90 9.40 -1.77
N MET A 57 6.77 8.49 -2.75
CA MET A 57 6.04 7.23 -2.59
C MET A 57 6.56 6.42 -1.39
N ALA A 58 7.87 6.23 -1.26
CA ALA A 58 8.47 5.48 -0.15
C ALA A 58 8.38 6.22 1.20
N GLN A 59 8.13 7.53 1.19
CA GLN A 59 7.94 8.36 2.36
C GLN A 59 6.49 8.51 2.78
N SER A 60 5.54 8.25 1.89
CA SER A 60 4.09 8.37 2.16
C SER A 60 3.57 7.52 3.31
N GLY A 61 4.24 6.40 3.60
CA GLY A 61 3.76 5.40 4.58
C GLY A 61 2.58 4.57 4.09
N ALA A 62 2.13 4.74 2.84
CA ALA A 62 1.09 3.94 2.23
C ALA A 62 1.53 2.46 2.09
N ALA A 63 0.59 1.53 2.24
CA ALA A 63 0.84 0.10 2.07
C ALA A 63 1.05 -0.29 0.62
N PHE A 64 0.38 0.42 -0.29
CA PHE A 64 0.38 0.15 -1.71
C PHE A 64 0.61 1.44 -2.50
N ALA A 65 1.03 1.30 -3.76
CA ALA A 65 1.15 2.41 -4.69
C ALA A 65 0.65 2.00 -6.07
N ARG A 66 0.05 2.95 -6.81
CA ARG A 66 -0.32 2.75 -8.21
C ARG A 66 -0.33 4.06 -9.00
N GLN A 67 -0.23 4.04 -10.32
CA GLN A 67 0.03 2.88 -11.18
C GLN A 67 1.48 2.87 -11.68
N PHE A 68 1.96 1.71 -12.10
CA PHE A 68 3.29 1.54 -12.66
C PHE A 68 3.19 1.04 -14.09
N LYS A 69 4.06 1.54 -14.97
CA LYS A 69 4.18 0.94 -16.30
C LYS A 69 4.80 -0.44 -16.14
N LYS A 70 4.40 -1.35 -17.02
CA LYS A 70 5.04 -2.65 -17.12
C LYS A 70 6.53 -2.44 -17.42
N ASP A 71 7.39 -3.16 -16.70
CA ASP A 71 8.84 -3.14 -16.85
C ASP A 71 9.48 -1.74 -16.65
N ASP A 72 8.80 -0.84 -15.91
CA ASP A 72 9.36 0.47 -15.57
C ASP A 72 10.56 0.32 -14.61
N PRO A 73 11.67 1.04 -14.82
CA PRO A 73 12.84 0.97 -13.95
C PRO A 73 12.56 1.29 -12.47
N VAL A 74 11.48 2.01 -12.14
CA VAL A 74 11.09 2.23 -10.75
C VAL A 74 10.79 0.92 -10.01
N LEU A 75 10.33 -0.12 -10.71
CA LEU A 75 10.05 -1.44 -10.12
C LEU A 75 11.34 -2.10 -9.62
N ASP A 76 12.45 -1.97 -10.37
CA ASP A 76 13.77 -2.44 -9.93
C ASP A 76 14.27 -1.64 -8.72
N VAL A 77 13.99 -0.33 -8.68
CA VAL A 77 14.32 0.52 -7.53
C VAL A 77 13.52 0.11 -6.29
N ILE A 78 12.23 -0.23 -6.42
CA ILE A 78 11.40 -0.76 -5.33
C ILE A 78 11.97 -2.09 -4.82
N ASP A 79 12.34 -2.99 -5.73
CA ASP A 79 12.94 -4.29 -5.39
C ASP A 79 14.22 -4.13 -4.57
N ASP A 80 15.14 -3.25 -5.00
CA ASP A 80 16.42 -3.01 -4.32
C ASP A 80 16.28 -2.18 -3.03
N LYS A 81 15.52 -1.08 -3.07
CA LYS A 81 15.49 -0.09 -1.98
C LYS A 81 14.46 -0.40 -0.92
N ILE A 82 13.30 -0.95 -1.28
CA ILE A 82 12.21 -1.24 -0.35
C ILE A 82 12.22 -2.71 0.04
N LEU A 83 12.13 -3.61 -0.95
CA LEU A 83 11.96 -5.04 -0.72
C LEU A 83 13.27 -5.76 -0.42
N LYS A 84 14.42 -5.13 -0.69
CA LYS A 84 15.77 -5.68 -0.46
C LYS A 84 15.97 -7.04 -1.13
N ARG A 85 15.43 -7.21 -2.33
CA ARG A 85 15.53 -8.45 -3.12
C ARG A 85 16.24 -8.21 -4.44
N GLY A 86 16.99 -9.21 -4.88
CA GLY A 86 17.53 -9.24 -6.24
C GLY A 86 16.51 -9.73 -7.27
N ARG A 87 16.91 -9.63 -8.54
CA ARG A 87 16.10 -10.13 -9.65
C ARG A 87 15.84 -11.63 -9.49
N HIS A 88 14.58 -12.05 -9.71
CA HIS A 88 14.12 -13.43 -9.55
C HIS A 88 14.25 -14.01 -8.13
N GLN A 89 14.48 -13.17 -7.12
CA GLN A 89 14.47 -13.58 -5.72
C GLN A 89 13.13 -13.25 -5.06
N VAL A 90 12.80 -14.03 -4.04
CA VAL A 90 11.69 -13.74 -3.13
C VAL A 90 12.04 -12.57 -2.22
N VAL A 91 11.04 -11.84 -1.72
CA VAL A 91 11.26 -10.79 -0.72
C VAL A 91 11.77 -11.45 0.58
N PRO A 92 12.96 -11.09 1.08
CA PRO A 92 13.45 -11.64 2.33
C PRO A 92 12.60 -11.19 3.52
N GLY A 93 12.23 -12.15 4.37
CA GLY A 93 11.51 -11.93 5.61
C GLY A 93 12.15 -12.68 6.78
N ALA A 94 11.50 -12.62 7.95
CA ALA A 94 11.97 -13.35 9.14
C ALA A 94 11.97 -14.88 8.97
N TRP A 95 11.23 -15.38 7.98
CA TRP A 95 11.18 -16.77 7.58
C TRP A 95 12.41 -17.21 6.76
N CYS A 96 13.27 -16.30 6.32
CA CYS A 96 14.52 -16.66 5.65
C CYS A 96 15.61 -16.94 6.69
N THR A 97 15.90 -18.22 6.93
CA THR A 97 16.80 -18.68 8.02
C THR A 97 18.21 -19.00 7.55
N GLY A 98 18.45 -18.96 6.24
CA GLY A 98 19.76 -19.20 5.66
C GLY A 98 20.79 -18.13 6.03
N ARG A 99 22.07 -18.51 6.03
CA ARG A 99 23.15 -17.58 6.34
C ARG A 99 23.28 -16.51 5.25
N ARG A 100 23.03 -15.26 5.60
CA ARG A 100 23.25 -14.12 4.70
C ARG A 100 24.74 -13.98 4.39
N SER A 101 25.11 -14.12 3.12
CA SER A 101 26.44 -13.77 2.61
C SER A 101 26.32 -13.08 1.25
N TRP A 102 27.39 -12.47 0.76
CA TRP A 102 27.37 -11.78 -0.54
C TRP A 102 26.97 -12.66 -1.72
N TRP A 103 27.18 -13.98 -1.60
CA TRP A 103 26.93 -14.95 -2.67
C TRP A 103 25.75 -15.87 -2.37
N MET A 104 25.11 -15.73 -1.21
CA MET A 104 24.13 -16.71 -0.73
C MET A 104 22.86 -16.00 -0.28
N ASP A 105 21.77 -16.30 -0.97
CA ASP A 105 20.43 -15.83 -0.64
C ASP A 105 19.97 -16.50 0.67
N PRO A 106 19.68 -15.72 1.73
CA PRO A 106 19.20 -16.26 3.01
C PRO A 106 17.87 -17.01 2.85
N CYS A 107 17.10 -16.73 1.80
CA CYS A 107 15.81 -17.39 1.53
C CYS A 107 15.95 -18.71 0.75
N THR A 108 17.17 -19.25 0.64
CA THR A 108 17.38 -20.65 0.21
C THR A 108 16.94 -21.66 1.27
N GLN A 109 16.91 -21.25 2.54
CA GLN A 109 16.40 -22.03 3.67
C GLN A 109 15.23 -21.30 4.30
N TRP A 110 14.12 -22.04 4.45
CA TRP A 110 12.84 -21.50 4.89
C TRP A 110 12.58 -21.99 6.31
N GLY A 111 12.28 -21.06 7.21
CA GLY A 111 11.80 -21.32 8.57
C GLY A 111 10.28 -21.14 8.64
N ASP A 112 9.80 -20.77 9.83
CA ASP A 112 8.38 -20.51 10.06
C ASP A 112 7.93 -19.19 9.42
N VAL A 113 6.98 -19.29 8.48
CA VAL A 113 6.38 -18.16 7.75
C VAL A 113 5.52 -17.25 8.63
N ASN A 114 5.11 -17.72 9.80
CA ASN A 114 4.30 -16.94 10.74
C ASN A 114 5.13 -16.00 11.62
N VAL A 115 6.47 -16.13 11.60
CA VAL A 115 7.33 -15.20 12.33
C VAL A 115 7.34 -13.86 11.60
N LEU A 116 6.89 -12.81 12.28
CA LEU A 116 6.87 -11.45 11.77
C LEU A 116 7.98 -10.63 12.44
N ASN A 117 8.81 -9.96 11.65
CA ASN A 117 9.79 -9.00 12.14
C ASN A 117 9.64 -7.66 11.39
N PRO A 118 9.09 -6.62 12.03
CA PRO A 118 8.84 -5.34 11.37
C PRO A 118 10.13 -4.67 10.86
N GLY A 119 10.21 -4.47 9.55
CA GLY A 119 11.24 -3.66 8.93
C GLY A 119 10.97 -2.15 9.07
N PRO A 120 11.88 -1.28 8.59
CA PRO A 120 11.69 0.17 8.62
C PRO A 120 10.39 0.66 7.95
N GLN A 121 9.99 0.03 6.84
CA GLN A 121 8.74 0.39 6.15
C GLN A 121 7.50 -0.07 6.90
N ALA A 122 7.57 -1.17 7.65
CA ALA A 122 6.46 -1.61 8.51
C ALA A 122 6.21 -0.63 9.66
N LYS A 123 7.28 -0.07 10.25
CA LYS A 123 7.18 0.99 11.27
C LYS A 123 6.57 2.28 10.70
N LYS A 124 6.98 2.66 9.49
CA LYS A 124 6.39 3.81 8.82
C LYS A 124 4.90 3.60 8.50
N PHE A 125 4.53 2.40 8.08
CA PHE A 125 3.13 2.04 7.87
C PHE A 125 2.33 2.10 9.17
N GLU A 126 2.89 1.59 10.28
CA GLU A 126 2.28 1.71 11.61
C GLU A 126 2.03 3.18 11.98
N GLU A 127 3.01 4.07 11.80
CA GLU A 127 2.87 5.51 12.02
C GLU A 127 1.77 6.12 11.13
N ALA A 128 1.73 5.75 9.84
CA ALA A 128 0.70 6.23 8.92
C ALA A 128 -0.72 5.77 9.30
N VAL A 129 -0.86 4.51 9.72
CA VAL A 129 -2.14 3.97 10.21
C VAL A 129 -2.57 4.67 11.49
N ALA A 130 -1.65 4.92 12.43
CA ALA A 130 -1.94 5.66 13.65
C ALA A 130 -2.47 7.06 13.33
N ASN A 131 -1.80 7.81 12.45
CA ASN A 131 -2.23 9.14 12.03
C ASN A 131 -3.61 9.13 11.38
N VAL A 132 -3.87 8.16 10.51
CA VAL A 132 -5.16 8.00 9.83
C VAL A 132 -6.30 7.69 10.82
N ILE A 133 -6.03 6.89 11.86
CA ILE A 133 -6.99 6.61 12.92
C ILE A 133 -7.23 7.87 13.78
N GLU A 134 -6.18 8.60 14.13
CA GLU A 134 -6.28 9.85 14.87
C GLU A 134 -7.09 10.91 14.12
N ASP A 135 -6.83 11.11 12.83
CA ASP A 135 -7.60 11.98 11.94
C ASP A 135 -9.06 11.52 11.80
N GLY A 136 -9.30 10.21 11.86
CA GLY A 136 -10.62 9.60 11.88
C GLY A 136 -11.46 9.99 13.10
N ASN A 137 -10.85 10.39 14.22
CA ASN A 137 -11.60 10.89 15.38
C ASN A 137 -12.19 12.30 15.15
N SER A 138 -11.82 12.97 14.05
CA SER A 138 -12.47 14.20 13.61
C SER A 138 -13.85 13.91 13.01
N GLN A 139 -14.87 14.68 13.43
CA GLN A 139 -16.23 14.59 12.89
C GLN A 139 -16.33 14.83 11.37
N SER A 140 -15.32 15.45 10.75
CA SER A 140 -15.29 15.70 9.30
C SER A 140 -14.96 14.47 8.47
N ASN A 141 -14.37 13.43 9.06
CA ASN A 141 -13.78 12.29 8.35
C ASN A 141 -14.56 10.98 8.54
N GLN A 142 -15.74 11.06 9.16
CA GLN A 142 -16.61 9.91 9.44
C GLN A 142 -17.89 9.98 8.61
N CYS A 143 -18.43 8.78 8.33
CA CYS A 143 -19.78 8.65 7.83
C CYS A 143 -20.78 9.21 8.86
N LYS A 144 -21.82 9.90 8.39
CA LYS A 144 -22.86 10.51 9.24
C LYS A 144 -24.13 9.70 9.23
#